data_AF-A0A2M7CEB2-F1
#
_entry.id   AF-A0A2M7CEB2-F1
#
_cell.length_a   1.000
_cell.length_b   1.000
_cell.length_c   1.000
_cell.angle_alpha   90.00
_cell.angle_beta   90.00
_cell.angle_gamma   90.00
#
_symmetry.space_group_name_H-M   'P 1'
#
loop_
_entity.id
_entity.type
_entity.pdbx_description
1 polymer ?
#
loop_
_entity_poly.entity_id
_entity_poly.type
_entity_poly.pdbx_seq_one_letter_code
_entity_poly.pdbx_strand_id
1 'polypeptide(L)'
;VWRIGDNSSAIIYNGEPLELSTLIQRRRRSKKESLFFIPAQRVLTLGRGWPRPFSDYGASDPFSVRDFSEKIRLLMETGWGRGEGGEIFPQTRRLKNELRKILDRTVFHGFGLRVDTYGSQKRLVLKAKGAESTLPFMVWSAGQREFVPLLMGFYWLLPPTKVSRKQDVEWVVIEEPEAGLHPNAISAVLLLILDLLARGYRVCLSTHSPHVLDVVWALKVIREHQAPSIKILDLFNTRKTDPMKEMADAVLGKIACVYYFDQKTGRTHDISGLDPGSEEPSEAGWGGLSEFSGHVADVVAKVVNTQG
;
A
#
# COMPACT_ATOMS: atom_id res chain seq x y z
N VAL A 1 -3.02 36.46 -22.30
CA VAL A 1 -2.15 37.45 -21.62
C VAL A 1 -2.89 37.94 -20.40
N TRP A 2 -2.38 37.66 -19.20
CA TRP A 2 -2.97 38.14 -17.93
C TRP A 2 -2.88 39.67 -17.90
N ARG A 3 -4.01 40.36 -17.68
CA ARG A 3 -4.08 41.83 -17.67
C ARG A 3 -4.44 42.32 -16.28
N ILE A 4 -3.78 43.39 -15.83
CA ILE A 4 -4.03 44.10 -14.57
C ILE A 4 -4.58 45.50 -14.95
N GLY A 5 -5.70 45.93 -14.36
CA GLY A 5 -6.39 47.21 -14.68
C GLY A 5 -7.88 47.03 -15.01
N ASP A 6 -8.56 48.04 -15.60
CA ASP A 6 -10.02 48.10 -15.87
C ASP A 6 -10.60 46.96 -16.75
N ASN A 7 -9.75 46.00 -17.14
CA ASN A 7 -10.09 44.75 -17.83
C ASN A 7 -9.32 43.57 -17.18
N SER A 8 -9.32 43.51 -15.84
CA SER A 8 -8.50 42.58 -15.06
C SER A 8 -9.00 41.15 -15.13
N SER A 9 -8.09 40.22 -15.36
CA SER A 9 -8.36 38.79 -15.15
C SER A 9 -8.38 38.50 -13.65
N ALA A 10 -9.41 37.80 -13.17
CA ALA A 10 -9.53 37.36 -11.78
C ALA A 10 -9.72 35.84 -11.73
N ILE A 11 -9.18 35.20 -10.69
CA ILE A 11 -9.45 33.78 -10.38
C ILE A 11 -10.40 33.77 -9.19
N ILE A 12 -11.44 32.93 -9.24
CA ILE A 12 -12.39 32.75 -8.13
C ILE A 12 -12.27 31.30 -7.67
N TYR A 13 -12.09 31.09 -6.36
CA TYR A 13 -12.05 29.76 -5.74
C TYR A 13 -13.00 29.71 -4.56
N ASN A 14 -13.94 28.75 -4.55
CA ASN A 14 -15.04 28.65 -3.57
C ASN A 14 -15.87 29.95 -3.43
N GLY A 15 -16.07 30.67 -4.53
CA GLY A 15 -16.82 31.93 -4.54
C GLY A 15 -16.01 33.17 -4.13
N GLU A 16 -14.75 33.00 -3.73
CA GLU A 16 -13.89 34.09 -3.28
C GLU A 16 -12.85 34.48 -4.35
N PRO A 17 -12.65 35.79 -4.64
CA PRO A 17 -11.61 36.25 -5.56
C PRO A 17 -10.21 35.99 -4.97
N LEU A 18 -9.34 35.42 -5.80
CA LEU A 18 -8.05 34.89 -5.41
C LEU A 18 -6.92 35.68 -6.10
N GLU A 19 -6.12 36.38 -5.29
CA GLU A 19 -4.94 37.11 -5.73
C GLU A 19 -3.77 36.15 -6.02
N LEU A 20 -3.39 35.99 -7.29
CA LEU A 20 -2.26 35.12 -7.70
C LEU A 20 -0.95 35.48 -6.98
N SER A 21 -0.72 36.77 -6.75
CA SER A 21 0.45 37.28 -6.02
C SER A 21 0.56 36.64 -4.63
N THR A 22 -0.57 36.40 -3.96
CA THR A 22 -0.64 35.79 -2.62
C THR A 22 -0.51 34.27 -2.61
N LEU A 23 -0.74 33.62 -3.76
CA LEU A 23 -0.51 32.17 -3.94
C LEU A 23 0.95 31.86 -4.22
N ILE A 24 1.64 32.74 -4.96
CA ILE A 24 3.04 32.57 -5.36
C ILE A 24 3.99 32.93 -4.19
N GLN A 25 3.54 33.75 -3.25
CA GLN A 25 4.30 34.04 -2.04
C GLN A 25 4.59 32.77 -1.23
N ARG A 26 5.85 32.62 -0.84
CA ARG A 26 6.37 31.51 -0.05
C ARG A 26 5.78 31.58 1.38
N ARG A 27 4.53 31.10 1.55
CA ARG A 27 3.87 31.04 2.86
C ARG A 27 4.68 30.13 3.78
N ARG A 28 4.87 30.52 5.05
CA ARG A 28 5.33 29.60 6.10
C ARG A 28 4.37 28.41 6.09
N ARG A 29 4.90 27.19 5.85
CA ARG A 29 4.11 25.95 5.94
C ARG A 29 3.59 25.82 7.37
N SER A 30 2.39 26.31 7.63
CA SER A 30 1.72 26.19 8.94
C SER A 30 1.11 24.81 9.13
N LYS A 31 0.76 24.12 8.03
CA LYS A 31 0.18 22.79 8.05
C LYS A 31 1.25 21.74 7.80
N LYS A 32 1.39 20.83 8.76
CA LYS A 32 2.20 19.63 8.61
C LYS A 32 1.48 18.65 7.67
N GLU A 33 2.27 17.84 6.98
CA GLU A 33 1.75 16.85 6.03
C GLU A 33 0.91 15.79 6.77
N SER A 34 -0.35 15.66 6.36
CA SER A 34 -1.32 14.73 6.98
C SER A 34 -1.60 13.47 6.17
N LEU A 35 -0.94 13.32 5.01
CA LEU A 35 -1.13 12.22 4.10
C LEU A 35 0.23 11.63 3.71
N PHE A 36 0.33 10.31 3.73
CA PHE A 36 1.47 9.59 3.18
C PHE A 36 1.02 8.77 1.97
N PHE A 37 1.69 8.95 0.84
CA PHE A 37 1.31 8.35 -0.44
C PHE A 37 2.36 7.31 -0.84
N ILE A 38 1.92 6.08 -1.11
CA ILE A 38 2.71 5.00 -1.70
C ILE A 38 2.19 4.78 -3.12
N PRO A 39 2.95 5.19 -4.15
CA PRO A 39 2.47 5.17 -5.52
C PRO A 39 2.51 3.77 -6.13
N ALA A 40 1.75 3.61 -7.22
CA ALA A 40 1.95 2.52 -8.14
C ALA A 40 3.34 2.67 -8.79
N GLN A 41 3.86 1.58 -9.37
CA GLN A 41 5.20 1.58 -10.00
C GLN A 41 6.35 1.99 -9.06
N ARG A 42 6.16 1.79 -7.74
CA ARG A 42 7.15 2.06 -6.69
C ARG A 42 8.51 1.40 -6.93
N VAL A 43 8.61 0.37 -7.77
CA VAL A 43 9.90 -0.18 -8.23
C VAL A 43 10.83 0.89 -8.83
N LEU A 44 10.28 1.93 -9.47
CA LEU A 44 11.04 3.05 -10.05
C LEU A 44 11.72 3.96 -9.01
N THR A 45 11.38 3.77 -7.73
CA THR A 45 12.01 4.49 -6.61
C THR A 45 13.43 4.01 -6.35
N LEU A 46 13.77 2.79 -6.77
CA LEU A 46 15.09 2.20 -6.57
C LEU A 46 15.95 2.34 -7.83
N GLY A 47 17.04 3.10 -7.73
CA GLY A 47 18.10 3.18 -8.72
C GLY A 47 19.30 2.33 -8.30
N ARG A 48 19.64 1.30 -9.08
CA ARG A 48 20.78 0.39 -8.80
C ARG A 48 20.74 -0.22 -7.38
N GLY A 49 19.53 -0.45 -6.85
CA GLY A 49 19.32 -1.01 -5.51
C GLY A 49 19.35 0.00 -4.37
N TRP A 50 19.31 1.30 -4.62
CA TRP A 50 19.19 2.33 -3.58
C TRP A 50 18.08 3.34 -3.94
N PRO A 51 17.34 3.89 -2.96
CA PRO A 51 16.35 4.92 -3.25
C PRO A 51 16.95 6.15 -3.93
N ARG A 52 16.31 6.60 -5.01
CA ARG A 52 16.73 7.78 -5.78
C ARG A 52 16.33 9.06 -5.05
N PRO A 53 17.20 10.08 -4.96
CA PRO A 53 16.81 11.38 -4.46
C PRO A 53 15.80 12.06 -5.38
N PHE A 54 15.04 13.01 -4.83
CA PHE A 54 14.03 13.79 -5.58
C PHE A 54 14.58 14.43 -6.87
N SER A 55 15.85 14.84 -6.85
CA SER A 55 16.57 15.50 -7.96
C SER A 55 16.88 14.57 -9.14
N ASP A 56 16.87 13.25 -8.96
CA ASP A 56 17.19 12.29 -10.02
C ASP A 56 16.06 12.11 -11.05
N TYR A 57 14.90 12.69 -10.77
CA TYR A 57 13.69 12.56 -11.58
C TYR A 57 13.50 13.77 -12.50
N GLY A 58 12.94 13.55 -13.68
CA GLY A 58 12.58 14.58 -14.64
C GLY A 58 11.37 15.40 -14.22
N ALA A 59 11.20 16.60 -14.78
CA ALA A 59 10.05 17.46 -14.49
C ALA A 59 8.70 16.84 -14.86
N SER A 60 8.68 15.89 -15.80
CA SER A 60 7.51 15.13 -16.23
C SER A 60 7.18 13.94 -15.33
N ASP A 61 8.08 13.54 -14.41
CA ASP A 61 7.84 12.39 -13.55
C ASP A 61 6.80 12.72 -12.47
N PRO A 62 5.87 11.80 -12.15
CA PRO A 62 4.82 12.04 -11.15
C PRO A 62 5.40 12.45 -9.80
N PHE A 63 4.91 13.56 -9.24
CA PHE A 63 5.36 14.08 -7.95
C PHE A 63 5.28 13.02 -6.84
N SER A 64 4.23 12.19 -6.82
CA SER A 64 4.04 11.12 -5.84
C SER A 64 5.19 10.12 -5.80
N VAL A 65 5.75 9.75 -6.95
CA VAL A 65 6.92 8.84 -7.05
C VAL A 65 8.18 9.52 -6.52
N ARG A 66 8.40 10.78 -6.90
CA ARG A 66 9.56 11.56 -6.49
C ARG A 66 9.59 11.79 -4.98
N ASP A 67 8.46 12.21 -4.44
CA ASP A 67 8.27 12.49 -3.01
C ASP A 67 8.37 11.22 -2.16
N PHE A 68 7.72 10.13 -2.59
CA PHE A 68 7.83 8.85 -1.91
C PHE A 68 9.29 8.33 -1.91
N SER A 69 9.98 8.39 -3.05
CA SER A 69 11.38 8.00 -3.18
C SER A 69 12.29 8.79 -2.22
N GLU A 70 12.08 10.10 -2.13
CA GLU A 70 12.83 10.96 -1.22
C GLU A 70 12.57 10.61 0.26
N LYS A 71 11.31 10.36 0.64
CA LYS A 71 10.95 9.96 2.01
C LYS A 71 11.60 8.65 2.41
N ILE A 72 11.64 7.66 1.53
CA ILE A 72 12.32 6.38 1.81
C ILE A 72 13.85 6.55 1.77
N ARG A 73 14.42 7.42 0.92
CA ARG A 73 15.86 7.73 0.91
C ARG A 73 16.30 8.32 2.25
N LEU A 74 15.58 9.33 2.73
CA LEU A 74 15.85 9.96 4.02
C LEU A 74 15.70 8.97 5.17
N LEU A 75 14.69 8.09 5.14
CA LEU A 75 14.56 7.00 6.10
C LEU A 75 15.80 6.09 6.09
N MET A 76 16.26 5.69 4.90
CA MET A 76 17.44 4.85 4.72
C MET A 76 18.73 5.52 5.19
N GLU A 77 18.85 6.84 5.05
CA GLU A 77 20.02 7.63 5.47
C GLU A 77 20.09 7.87 6.97
N THR A 78 18.94 8.14 7.60
CA THR A 78 18.85 8.31 9.07
C THR A 78 19.21 7.04 9.85
N GLY A 79 19.29 5.90 9.15
CA GLY A 79 19.71 4.62 9.70
C GLY A 79 18.60 3.87 10.42
N TRP A 80 18.68 2.54 10.37
CA TRP A 80 17.77 1.64 11.08
C TRP A 80 18.35 1.42 12.48
N GLY A 81 17.69 1.99 13.49
CA GLY A 81 18.23 2.14 14.85
C GLY A 81 18.98 0.91 15.39
N ARG A 82 20.24 1.13 15.80
CA ARG A 82 21.06 0.36 16.76
C ARG A 82 21.09 -1.18 16.64
N GLY A 83 20.79 -1.75 15.48
CA GLY A 83 21.08 -3.16 15.19
C GLY A 83 22.48 -3.28 14.58
N GLU A 84 23.33 -4.13 15.16
CA GLU A 84 24.63 -4.43 14.57
C GLU A 84 24.44 -5.01 13.14
N GLY A 85 24.97 -4.32 12.13
CA GLY A 85 25.12 -4.87 10.78
C GLY A 85 24.13 -4.44 9.69
N GLY A 86 23.30 -3.42 9.89
CA GLY A 86 22.53 -2.82 8.79
C GLY A 86 21.37 -3.68 8.25
N GLU A 87 20.80 -4.56 9.08
CA GLU A 87 19.60 -5.33 8.73
C GLU A 87 18.34 -4.46 8.67
N ILE A 88 17.60 -4.60 7.56
CA ILE A 88 16.33 -3.92 7.30
C ILE A 88 15.15 -4.89 7.44
N PHE A 89 15.35 -6.14 7.04
CA PHE A 89 14.40 -7.23 7.28
C PHE A 89 15.15 -8.52 7.61
N PRO A 90 14.71 -9.29 8.62
CA PRO A 90 13.59 -9.02 9.53
C PRO A 90 13.91 -7.94 10.58
N GLN A 91 13.04 -6.95 10.78
CA GLN A 91 13.25 -5.91 11.81
C GLN A 91 12.45 -6.18 13.08
N THR A 92 13.16 -6.38 14.21
CA THR A 92 12.51 -6.52 15.51
C THR A 92 11.92 -5.21 15.99
N ARG A 93 10.86 -5.26 16.81
CA ARG A 93 10.21 -4.08 17.44
C ARG A 93 9.53 -3.06 16.49
N ARG A 94 9.57 -3.26 15.17
CA ARG A 94 8.75 -2.49 14.20
C ARG A 94 7.53 -3.25 13.71
N LEU A 95 7.72 -4.51 13.34
CA LEU A 95 6.65 -5.41 12.90
C LEU A 95 6.34 -6.45 13.97
N LYS A 96 5.06 -6.87 14.04
CA LYS A 96 4.65 -8.05 14.82
C LYS A 96 5.39 -9.29 14.31
N ASN A 97 5.60 -10.26 15.18
CA ASN A 97 6.39 -11.45 14.85
C ASN A 97 5.76 -12.28 13.73
N GLU A 98 4.43 -12.37 13.74
CA GLU A 98 3.59 -13.08 12.79
C GLU A 98 3.68 -12.44 11.41
N LEU A 99 3.62 -11.09 11.35
CA LEU A 99 3.85 -10.32 10.12
C LEU A 99 5.23 -10.58 9.54
N ARG A 100 6.28 -10.64 10.37
CA ARG A 100 7.62 -11.00 9.87
C ARG A 100 7.69 -12.41 9.31
N LYS A 101 7.09 -13.38 10.00
CA LYS A 101 7.10 -14.78 9.56
C LYS A 101 6.34 -14.99 8.25
N ILE A 102 5.19 -14.34 8.06
CA ILE A 102 4.44 -14.45 6.82
C ILE A 102 5.22 -13.81 5.67
N LEU A 103 5.81 -12.62 5.86
CA LEU A 103 6.65 -11.96 4.86
C LEU A 103 7.89 -12.77 4.50
N ASP A 104 8.52 -13.40 5.49
CA ASP A 104 9.65 -14.29 5.25
C ASP A 104 9.22 -15.48 4.39
N ARG A 105 8.08 -16.10 4.68
CA ARG A 105 7.57 -17.24 3.90
C ARG A 105 7.14 -16.86 2.47
N THR A 106 6.60 -15.66 2.26
CA THR A 106 5.90 -15.32 0.99
C THR A 106 6.67 -14.37 0.08
N VAL A 107 7.65 -13.62 0.60
CA VAL A 107 8.42 -12.64 -0.19
C VAL A 107 9.93 -12.91 -0.13
N PHE A 108 10.45 -13.12 1.07
CA PHE A 108 11.90 -13.16 1.29
C PHE A 108 12.51 -14.55 1.24
N HIS A 109 11.73 -15.61 1.47
CA HIS A 109 12.13 -17.01 1.40
C HIS A 109 13.44 -17.33 2.15
N GLY A 110 13.62 -16.79 3.35
CA GLY A 110 14.82 -16.99 4.17
C GLY A 110 15.99 -16.03 3.89
N PHE A 111 15.82 -15.08 2.97
CA PHE A 111 16.78 -14.00 2.72
C PHE A 111 16.48 -12.76 3.57
N GLY A 112 17.47 -12.27 4.32
CA GLY A 112 17.37 -10.97 4.98
C GLY A 112 17.65 -9.83 4.01
N LEU A 113 16.94 -8.71 4.15
CA LEU A 113 17.22 -7.46 3.45
C LEU A 113 18.19 -6.63 4.28
N ARG A 114 19.29 -6.15 3.69
CA ARG A 114 20.32 -5.36 4.38
C ARG A 114 20.84 -4.21 3.53
N VAL A 115 21.43 -3.23 4.19
CA VAL A 115 22.32 -2.26 3.55
C VAL A 115 23.71 -2.87 3.41
N ASP A 116 24.22 -2.87 2.19
CA ASP A 116 25.61 -3.18 1.85
C ASP A 116 26.30 -1.92 1.31
N THR A 117 27.63 -1.89 1.39
CA THR A 117 28.43 -0.79 0.84
C THR A 117 29.38 -1.37 -0.20
N TYR A 118 29.21 -0.96 -1.45
CA TYR A 118 30.10 -1.34 -2.55
C TYR A 118 30.91 -0.11 -2.98
N GLY A 119 32.20 -0.09 -2.63
CA GLY A 119 33.03 1.11 -2.73
C GLY A 119 32.54 2.18 -1.76
N SER A 120 32.11 3.34 -2.29
CA SER A 120 31.51 4.44 -1.51
C SER A 120 29.99 4.50 -1.58
N GLN A 121 29.36 3.61 -2.37
CA GLN A 121 27.92 3.64 -2.62
C GLN A 121 27.19 2.61 -1.76
N LYS A 122 26.13 3.06 -1.07
CA LYS A 122 25.20 2.18 -0.38
C LYS A 122 24.26 1.53 -1.37
N ARG A 123 23.91 0.27 -1.12
CA ARG A 123 22.91 -0.49 -1.89
C ARG A 123 22.16 -1.44 -0.99
N LEU A 124 20.94 -1.77 -1.38
CA LEU A 124 20.15 -2.82 -0.78
C LEU A 124 20.54 -4.17 -1.39
N VAL A 125 20.72 -5.17 -0.54
CA VAL A 125 21.02 -6.54 -0.95
C VAL A 125 20.18 -7.53 -0.15
N LEU A 126 19.96 -8.70 -0.73
CA LEU A 126 19.40 -9.85 -0.03
C LEU A 126 20.54 -10.78 0.40
N LYS A 127 20.50 -11.31 1.62
CA LYS A 127 21.52 -12.22 2.16
C LYS A 127 20.84 -13.40 2.84
N ALA A 128 21.13 -14.62 2.39
CA ALA A 128 20.63 -15.83 3.05
C ALA A 128 21.31 -16.01 4.42
N LYS A 129 20.58 -16.59 5.37
CA LYS A 129 21.11 -16.86 6.71
C LYS A 129 22.32 -17.82 6.63
N GLY A 130 23.47 -17.38 7.13
CA GLY A 130 24.71 -18.18 7.14
C GLY A 130 25.46 -18.26 5.81
N ALA A 131 24.98 -17.58 4.76
CA ALA A 131 25.73 -17.44 3.51
C ALA A 131 26.67 -16.24 3.59
N GLU A 132 27.82 -16.29 2.92
CA GLU A 132 28.70 -15.12 2.79
C GLU A 132 28.27 -14.19 1.64
N SER A 133 27.77 -14.77 0.55
CA SER A 133 27.37 -14.03 -0.64
C SER A 133 26.06 -13.25 -0.45
N THR A 134 25.99 -12.12 -1.13
CA THR A 134 24.81 -11.26 -1.18
C THR A 134 24.24 -11.21 -2.59
N LEU A 135 22.93 -11.14 -2.70
CA LEU A 135 22.20 -11.00 -3.95
C LEU A 135 21.89 -9.51 -4.21
N PRO A 136 22.50 -8.91 -5.26
CA PRO A 136 22.24 -7.52 -5.62
C PRO A 136 20.83 -7.33 -6.19
N PHE A 137 20.35 -6.08 -6.17
CA PHE A 137 19.01 -5.71 -6.65
C PHE A 137 18.61 -6.27 -8.03
N MET A 138 19.57 -6.38 -8.96
CA MET A 138 19.27 -6.84 -10.33
C MET A 138 18.84 -8.31 -10.42
N VAL A 139 19.19 -9.14 -9.43
CA VAL A 139 18.80 -10.57 -9.41
C VAL A 139 17.54 -10.84 -8.58
N TRP A 140 16.92 -9.81 -8.02
CA TRP A 140 15.69 -9.96 -7.26
C TRP A 140 14.52 -10.32 -8.17
N SER A 141 13.57 -11.10 -7.63
CA SER A 141 12.33 -11.37 -8.34
C SER A 141 11.52 -10.08 -8.55
N ALA A 142 10.61 -10.07 -9.53
CA ALA A 142 9.73 -8.92 -9.77
C ALA A 142 8.95 -8.54 -8.50
N GLY A 143 8.39 -9.53 -7.80
CA GLY A 143 7.66 -9.31 -6.55
C GLY A 143 8.53 -8.75 -5.43
N GLN A 144 9.81 -9.18 -5.32
CA GLN A 144 10.73 -8.58 -4.35
C GLN A 144 11.05 -7.11 -4.69
N ARG A 145 11.25 -6.79 -5.97
CA ARG A 145 11.50 -5.41 -6.42
C ARG A 145 10.32 -4.49 -6.17
N GLU A 146 9.10 -4.99 -6.31
CA GLU A 146 7.88 -4.24 -5.97
C GLU A 146 7.64 -4.15 -4.47
N PHE A 147 7.90 -5.22 -3.72
CA PHE A 147 7.60 -5.27 -2.29
C PHE A 147 8.59 -4.46 -1.44
N VAL A 148 9.88 -4.41 -1.79
CA VAL A 148 10.88 -3.75 -0.94
C VAL A 148 10.60 -2.25 -0.74
N PRO A 149 10.29 -1.45 -1.77
CA PRO A 149 9.85 -0.07 -1.59
C PRO A 149 8.59 0.04 -0.73
N LEU A 150 7.61 -0.85 -0.96
CA LEU A 150 6.38 -0.90 -0.17
C LEU A 150 6.67 -1.15 1.32
N LEU A 151 7.57 -2.09 1.62
CA LEU A 151 8.05 -2.35 2.98
C LEU A 151 8.72 -1.12 3.60
N MET A 152 9.51 -0.37 2.82
CA MET A 152 10.12 0.87 3.32
C MET A 152 9.05 1.93 3.63
N GLY A 153 8.00 2.01 2.81
CA GLY A 153 6.83 2.84 3.07
C GLY A 153 6.11 2.46 4.37
N PHE A 154 5.86 1.17 4.59
CA PHE A 154 5.31 0.68 5.85
C PHE A 154 6.22 1.03 7.02
N TYR A 155 7.52 0.78 6.93
CA TYR A 155 8.44 1.13 7.99
C TYR A 155 8.55 2.63 8.27
N TRP A 156 8.37 3.48 7.26
CA TRP A 156 8.25 4.93 7.46
C TRP A 156 7.03 5.25 8.33
N LEU A 157 5.90 4.57 8.11
CA LEU A 157 4.66 4.70 8.89
C LEU A 157 4.75 4.07 10.30
N LEU A 158 5.73 3.20 10.54
CA LEU A 158 5.88 2.47 11.80
C LEU A 158 6.95 3.15 12.69
N PRO A 159 6.57 4.08 13.58
CA PRO A 159 7.54 4.73 14.46
C PRO A 159 8.21 3.70 15.39
N PRO A 160 9.52 3.85 15.67
CA PRO A 160 10.13 3.14 16.77
C PRO A 160 9.55 3.70 18.08
N THR A 161 9.19 2.85 19.05
CA THR A 161 8.58 3.14 20.40
C THR A 161 7.07 2.87 20.51
N LYS A 162 6.50 3.04 21.72
CA LYS A 162 5.09 2.77 22.09
C LYS A 162 4.06 3.70 21.40
N VAL A 163 4.49 4.49 20.43
CA VAL A 163 3.59 5.36 19.67
C VAL A 163 2.91 4.54 18.59
N SER A 164 1.58 4.54 18.54
CA SER A 164 0.81 3.72 17.58
C SER A 164 1.02 4.15 16.13
N ARG A 165 1.11 5.47 15.90
CA ARG A 165 1.13 6.15 14.58
C ARG A 165 1.95 7.44 14.63
N LYS A 166 2.57 7.83 13.51
CA LYS A 166 3.10 9.21 13.31
C LYS A 166 1.97 10.23 13.48
N GLN A 167 2.03 11.04 14.54
CA GLN A 167 0.92 11.92 14.95
C GLN A 167 0.41 12.85 13.86
N ASP A 168 1.31 13.38 13.03
CA ASP A 168 0.96 14.34 11.98
C ASP A 168 0.27 13.67 10.78
N VAL A 169 0.41 12.35 10.58
CA VAL A 169 -0.12 11.61 9.42
C VAL A 169 -1.42 10.91 9.79
N GLU A 170 -2.50 11.28 9.09
CA GLU A 170 -3.83 10.70 9.27
C GLU A 170 -4.14 9.65 8.19
N TRP A 171 -3.86 10.01 6.95
CA TRP A 171 -4.19 9.22 5.76
C TRP A 171 -2.97 8.50 5.19
N VAL A 172 -3.18 7.27 4.76
CA VAL A 172 -2.23 6.50 3.96
C VAL A 172 -2.93 6.11 2.66
N VAL A 173 -2.41 6.58 1.54
CA VAL A 173 -2.87 6.16 0.21
C VAL A 173 -1.87 5.16 -0.32
N ILE A 174 -2.35 3.99 -0.77
CA ILE A 174 -1.51 2.95 -1.36
C ILE A 174 -2.12 2.55 -2.69
N GLU A 175 -1.41 2.81 -3.76
CA GLU A 175 -1.82 2.38 -5.09
C GLU A 175 -1.27 1.00 -5.43
N GLU A 176 -2.13 0.14 -5.97
CA GLU A 176 -1.84 -1.22 -6.42
C GLU A 176 -0.92 -1.99 -5.44
N PRO A 177 -1.32 -2.17 -4.17
CA PRO A 177 -0.52 -2.90 -3.17
C PRO A 177 -0.14 -4.33 -3.63
N GLU A 178 -0.92 -4.92 -4.54
CA GLU A 178 -0.73 -6.23 -5.16
C GLU A 178 0.34 -6.27 -6.26
N ALA A 179 0.74 -5.12 -6.82
CA ALA A 179 1.52 -5.07 -8.07
C ALA A 179 2.78 -5.95 -8.01
N GLY A 180 2.90 -6.86 -8.98
CA GLY A 180 4.02 -7.79 -9.13
C GLY A 180 4.11 -8.90 -8.07
N LEU A 181 3.15 -9.00 -7.14
CA LEU A 181 3.18 -9.96 -6.05
C LEU A 181 2.42 -11.24 -6.39
N HIS A 182 2.96 -12.37 -5.92
CA HIS A 182 2.23 -13.64 -5.90
C HIS A 182 1.02 -13.54 -4.94
N PRO A 183 -0.12 -14.23 -5.17
CA PRO A 183 -1.30 -14.17 -4.31
C PRO A 183 -1.02 -14.31 -2.80
N ASN A 184 -0.18 -15.27 -2.41
CA ASN A 184 0.22 -15.45 -1.00
C ASN A 184 0.92 -14.21 -0.40
N ALA A 185 1.67 -13.45 -1.20
CA ALA A 185 2.30 -12.20 -0.77
C ALA A 185 1.29 -11.05 -0.71
N ILE A 186 0.26 -11.03 -1.56
CA ILE A 186 -0.87 -10.08 -1.46
C ILE A 186 -1.54 -10.21 -0.10
N SER A 187 -1.83 -11.44 0.36
CA SER A 187 -2.38 -11.68 1.71
C SER A 187 -1.49 -11.11 2.83
N ALA A 188 -0.16 -11.20 2.69
CA ALA A 188 0.76 -10.62 3.66
C ALA A 188 0.73 -9.08 3.66
N VAL A 189 0.60 -8.46 2.48
CA VAL A 189 0.44 -7.01 2.35
C VAL A 189 -0.88 -6.54 2.94
N LEU A 190 -1.98 -7.24 2.66
CA LEU A 190 -3.28 -6.93 3.25
C LEU A 190 -3.23 -7.00 4.78
N LEU A 191 -2.53 -7.98 5.34
CA LEU A 191 -2.34 -8.06 6.79
C LEU A 191 -1.52 -6.87 7.36
N LEU A 192 -0.54 -6.34 6.60
CA LEU A 192 0.16 -5.10 6.97
C LEU A 192 -0.77 -3.88 6.91
N ILE A 193 -1.68 -3.82 5.94
CA ILE A 193 -2.69 -2.76 5.84
C ILE A 193 -3.67 -2.82 7.03
N LEU A 194 -4.08 -4.01 7.45
CA LEU A 194 -4.88 -4.19 8.66
C LEU A 194 -4.13 -3.71 9.91
N ASP A 195 -2.81 -3.92 9.99
CA ASP A 195 -1.97 -3.37 11.06
C ASP A 195 -1.98 -1.82 11.06
N LEU A 196 -1.99 -1.18 9.89
CA LEU A 196 -2.12 0.28 9.80
C LEU A 196 -3.49 0.76 10.29
N LEU A 197 -4.58 0.08 9.91
CA LEU A 197 -5.93 0.41 10.38
C LEU A 197 -6.04 0.27 11.91
N ALA A 198 -5.47 -0.80 12.47
CA ALA A 198 -5.43 -1.03 13.92
C ALA A 198 -4.67 0.07 14.67
N ARG A 199 -3.65 0.66 14.03
CA ARG A 199 -2.88 1.80 14.58
C ARG A 199 -3.60 3.14 14.48
N GLY A 200 -4.77 3.19 13.84
CA GLY A 200 -5.58 4.39 13.69
C GLY A 200 -5.28 5.21 12.43
N TYR A 201 -4.56 4.64 11.45
CA TYR A 201 -4.50 5.26 10.12
C TYR A 201 -5.83 5.10 9.38
N ARG A 202 -6.18 6.08 8.55
CA ARG A 202 -7.20 5.94 7.51
C ARG A 202 -6.49 5.50 6.24
N VAL A 203 -6.92 4.40 5.63
CA VAL A 203 -6.25 3.85 4.45
C VAL A 203 -7.16 3.98 3.24
N CYS A 204 -6.62 4.49 2.14
CA CYS A 204 -7.26 4.51 0.83
C CYS A 204 -6.41 3.65 -0.12
N LEU A 205 -7.06 2.73 -0.82
CA LEU A 205 -6.41 1.81 -1.75
C LEU A 205 -6.94 2.05 -3.16
N SER A 206 -6.06 2.03 -4.16
CA SER A 206 -6.45 1.68 -5.52
C SER A 206 -6.02 0.23 -5.78
N THR A 207 -6.84 -0.54 -6.49
CA THR A 207 -6.57 -1.96 -6.74
C THR A 207 -7.29 -2.43 -8.00
N HIS A 208 -6.69 -3.42 -8.66
CA HIS A 208 -7.29 -4.23 -9.71
C HIS A 208 -7.40 -5.70 -9.27
N SER A 209 -7.20 -5.98 -7.98
CA SER A 209 -7.15 -7.33 -7.46
C SER A 209 -8.48 -7.73 -6.82
N PRO A 210 -9.17 -8.77 -7.34
CA PRO A 210 -10.35 -9.31 -6.66
C PRO A 210 -10.00 -9.82 -5.26
N HIS A 211 -8.76 -10.28 -5.04
CA HIS A 211 -8.29 -10.75 -3.73
C HIS A 211 -8.32 -9.66 -2.64
N VAL A 212 -8.14 -8.38 -3.01
CA VAL A 212 -8.29 -7.26 -2.08
C VAL A 212 -9.78 -7.10 -1.70
N LEU A 213 -10.67 -7.19 -2.68
CA LEU A 213 -12.12 -7.09 -2.45
C LEU A 213 -12.69 -8.29 -1.71
N ASP A 214 -12.17 -9.50 -1.92
CA ASP A 214 -12.49 -10.71 -1.13
C ASP A 214 -12.30 -10.46 0.37
N VAL A 215 -11.17 -9.85 0.74
CA VAL A 215 -10.88 -9.53 2.14
C VAL A 215 -11.80 -8.43 2.65
N VAL A 216 -12.06 -7.37 1.88
CA VAL A 216 -12.96 -6.29 2.30
C VAL A 216 -14.39 -6.80 2.50
N TRP A 217 -14.87 -7.62 1.57
CA TRP A 217 -16.16 -8.32 1.67
C TRP A 217 -16.21 -9.23 2.89
N ALA A 218 -15.19 -10.08 3.11
CA ALA A 218 -15.14 -10.96 4.27
C ALA A 218 -15.16 -10.18 5.60
N LEU A 219 -14.44 -9.06 5.70
CA LEU A 219 -14.49 -8.18 6.88
C LEU A 219 -15.89 -7.61 7.11
N LYS A 220 -16.57 -7.19 6.04
CA LYS A 220 -17.96 -6.72 6.11
C LYS A 220 -18.88 -7.82 6.64
N VAL A 221 -18.83 -9.02 6.06
CA VAL A 221 -19.66 -10.16 6.44
C VAL A 221 -19.44 -10.57 7.90
N ILE A 222 -18.18 -10.66 8.35
CA ILE A 222 -17.82 -10.98 9.75
C ILE A 222 -18.45 -9.95 10.70
N ARG A 223 -18.37 -8.66 10.36
CA ARG A 223 -18.93 -7.58 11.17
C ARG A 223 -20.46 -7.64 11.24
N GLU A 224 -21.13 -7.80 10.09
CA GLU A 224 -22.60 -7.80 10.00
C GLU A 224 -23.23 -8.99 10.73
N HIS A 225 -22.56 -10.14 10.69
CA HIS A 225 -22.99 -11.33 11.43
C HIS A 225 -22.52 -11.35 12.89
N GLN A 226 -21.91 -10.25 13.37
CA GLN A 226 -21.37 -10.13 14.73
C GLN A 226 -20.43 -11.30 15.10
N ALA A 227 -19.73 -11.84 14.10
CA ALA A 227 -18.83 -12.96 14.30
C ALA A 227 -17.59 -12.51 15.10
N PRO A 228 -16.97 -13.40 15.89
CA PRO A 228 -15.79 -13.03 16.67
C PRO A 228 -14.65 -12.54 15.77
N SER A 229 -13.98 -11.46 16.17
CA SER A 229 -12.85 -10.82 15.47
C SER A 229 -11.75 -11.82 15.07
N ILE A 230 -11.60 -12.90 15.82
CA ILE A 230 -10.64 -13.98 15.55
C ILE A 230 -10.79 -14.59 14.15
N LYS A 231 -11.99 -14.53 13.56
CA LYS A 231 -12.26 -15.00 12.19
C LYS A 231 -11.48 -14.21 11.15
N ILE A 232 -11.15 -12.94 11.42
CA ILE A 232 -10.27 -12.15 10.56
C ILE A 232 -8.89 -12.81 10.45
N LEU A 233 -8.37 -13.38 11.55
CA LEU A 233 -7.08 -14.08 11.53
C LEU A 233 -7.13 -15.42 10.78
N ASP A 234 -8.29 -16.07 10.75
CA ASP A 234 -8.51 -17.31 9.99
C ASP A 234 -8.35 -17.06 8.47
N LEU A 235 -8.81 -15.90 7.97
CA LEU A 235 -8.67 -15.51 6.55
C LEU A 235 -7.20 -15.52 6.06
N PHE A 236 -6.27 -15.17 6.95
CA PHE A 236 -4.84 -15.08 6.63
C PHE A 236 -4.04 -16.32 7.05
N ASN A 237 -4.71 -17.35 7.61
CA ASN A 237 -4.06 -18.53 8.18
C ASN A 237 -2.88 -18.16 9.10
N THR A 238 -3.11 -17.20 10.00
CA THR A 238 -2.08 -16.68 10.92
C THR A 238 -2.29 -17.16 12.34
N ARG A 239 -1.23 -17.09 13.15
CA ARG A 239 -1.31 -17.48 14.56
C ARG A 239 -2.14 -16.47 15.34
N LYS A 240 -2.93 -17.00 16.28
CA LYS A 240 -3.84 -16.27 17.16
C LYS A 240 -3.14 -15.80 18.44
N THR A 241 -2.02 -15.10 18.30
CA THR A 241 -1.32 -14.50 19.45
C THR A 241 -2.02 -13.23 19.91
N ASP A 242 -1.80 -12.81 21.16
CA ASP A 242 -2.52 -11.66 21.73
C ASP A 242 -2.34 -10.36 20.93
N PRO A 243 -1.13 -10.00 20.43
CA PRO A 243 -0.98 -8.83 19.56
C PRO A 243 -1.79 -8.92 18.25
N MET A 244 -2.00 -10.14 17.72
CA MET A 244 -2.81 -10.34 16.52
C MET A 244 -4.31 -10.27 16.84
N LYS A 245 -4.74 -10.77 18.01
CA LYS A 245 -6.12 -10.63 18.48
C LYS A 245 -6.48 -9.16 18.66
N GLU A 246 -5.63 -8.38 19.35
CA GLU A 246 -5.81 -6.94 19.52
C GLU A 246 -5.94 -6.20 18.18
N MET A 247 -5.12 -6.58 17.19
CA MET A 247 -5.22 -6.02 15.84
C MET A 247 -6.56 -6.38 15.18
N ALA A 248 -7.00 -7.64 15.29
CA ALA A 248 -8.28 -8.09 14.73
C ALA A 248 -9.47 -7.37 15.39
N ASP A 249 -9.46 -7.21 16.71
CA ASP A 249 -10.48 -6.45 17.45
C ASP A 249 -10.55 -5.00 16.98
N ALA A 250 -9.40 -4.34 16.83
CA ALA A 250 -9.32 -2.97 16.36
C ALA A 250 -9.80 -2.80 14.91
N VAL A 251 -9.63 -3.81 14.07
CA VAL A 251 -10.02 -3.82 12.66
C VAL A 251 -11.50 -4.13 12.47
N LEU A 252 -12.10 -4.98 13.32
CA LEU A 252 -13.51 -5.40 13.19
C LEU A 252 -14.48 -4.21 13.17
N GLY A 253 -14.18 -3.15 13.94
CA GLY A 253 -14.97 -1.93 13.98
C GLY A 253 -14.77 -0.97 12.80
N LYS A 254 -13.92 -1.31 11.82
CA LYS A 254 -13.66 -0.44 10.66
C LYS A 254 -14.71 -0.64 9.58
N ILE A 255 -14.98 0.45 8.86
CA ILE A 255 -15.91 0.47 7.72
C ILE A 255 -15.09 0.77 6.47
N ALA A 256 -15.33 -0.01 5.42
CA ALA A 256 -14.78 0.21 4.10
C ALA A 256 -15.88 0.77 3.19
N CYS A 257 -15.55 1.81 2.43
CA CYS A 257 -16.36 2.28 1.32
C CYS A 257 -15.62 1.88 0.03
N VAL A 258 -16.32 1.30 -0.92
CA VAL A 258 -15.74 0.80 -2.16
C VAL A 258 -16.40 1.48 -3.34
N TYR A 259 -15.57 2.03 -4.22
CA TYR A 259 -16.02 2.77 -5.39
C TYR A 259 -15.41 2.17 -6.65
N TYR A 260 -16.25 1.93 -7.65
CA TYR A 260 -15.85 1.47 -8.96
C TYR A 260 -15.84 2.64 -9.95
N PHE A 261 -14.77 2.77 -10.73
CA PHE A 261 -14.70 3.75 -11.81
C PHE A 261 -14.99 3.06 -13.15
N ASP A 262 -16.14 3.38 -13.73
CA ASP A 262 -16.52 2.90 -15.05
C ASP A 262 -15.83 3.73 -16.14
N GLN A 263 -14.84 3.13 -16.79
CA GLN A 263 -14.08 3.78 -17.86
C GLN A 263 -14.94 4.06 -19.11
N LYS A 264 -16.02 3.31 -19.33
CA LYS A 264 -16.88 3.49 -20.52
C LYS A 264 -17.74 4.74 -20.38
N THR A 265 -18.27 4.99 -19.19
CA THR A 265 -19.14 6.14 -18.92
C THR A 265 -18.39 7.33 -18.30
N GLY A 266 -17.18 7.10 -17.78
CA GLY A 266 -16.40 8.09 -17.02
C GLY A 266 -17.00 8.41 -15.66
N ARG A 267 -17.86 7.54 -15.12
CA ARG A 267 -18.58 7.75 -13.85
C ARG A 267 -18.06 6.83 -12.75
N THR A 268 -18.24 7.27 -11.51
CA THR A 268 -17.95 6.47 -10.32
C THR A 268 -19.24 5.94 -9.72
N HIS A 269 -19.24 4.65 -9.39
CA HIS A 269 -20.35 3.93 -8.78
C HIS A 269 -19.96 3.53 -7.35
N ASP A 270 -20.88 3.71 -6.41
CA ASP A 270 -20.71 3.20 -5.05
C ASP A 270 -21.10 1.72 -5.04
N ILE A 271 -20.13 0.86 -4.77
CA ILE A 271 -20.30 -0.60 -4.66
C ILE A 271 -19.90 -1.07 -3.25
N SER A 272 -20.05 -0.21 -2.25
CA SER A 272 -19.71 -0.51 -0.85
C SER A 272 -20.51 -1.66 -0.27
N GLY A 273 -21.62 -2.05 -0.91
CA GLY A 273 -22.34 -3.25 -0.55
C GLY A 273 -21.56 -4.53 -0.88
N LEU A 274 -20.72 -4.53 -1.91
CA LEU A 274 -19.93 -5.70 -2.35
C LEU A 274 -20.78 -6.98 -2.41
N ASP A 275 -22.07 -6.85 -2.70
CA ASP A 275 -23.01 -7.98 -2.62
C ASP A 275 -22.90 -8.82 -3.90
N PRO A 276 -22.34 -10.04 -3.85
CA PRO A 276 -22.23 -10.91 -5.02
C PRO A 276 -23.60 -11.36 -5.56
N GLY A 277 -24.68 -11.18 -4.78
CA GLY A 277 -26.06 -11.44 -5.19
C GLY A 277 -26.83 -10.21 -5.67
N SER A 278 -26.19 -9.04 -5.79
CA SER A 278 -26.85 -7.81 -6.24
C SER A 278 -27.42 -7.96 -7.66
N GLU A 279 -28.57 -7.34 -7.92
CA GLU A 279 -29.11 -7.23 -9.28
C GLU A 279 -28.30 -6.26 -10.14
N GLU A 280 -27.51 -5.36 -9.51
CA GLU A 280 -26.63 -4.44 -10.22
C GLU A 280 -25.32 -5.15 -10.62
N PRO A 281 -25.02 -5.32 -11.93
CA PRO A 281 -23.85 -6.09 -12.36
C PRO A 281 -22.51 -5.50 -11.90
N SER A 282 -22.41 -4.17 -11.79
CA SER A 282 -21.24 -3.48 -11.24
C SER A 282 -20.98 -3.85 -9.79
N GLU A 283 -22.03 -4.12 -9.00
CA GLU A 283 -21.88 -4.52 -7.62
C GLU A 283 -21.62 -6.03 -7.50
N ALA A 284 -22.43 -6.88 -8.15
CA ALA A 284 -22.26 -8.33 -8.10
C ALA A 284 -20.91 -8.79 -8.69
N GLY A 285 -20.48 -8.12 -9.77
CA GLY A 285 -19.21 -8.35 -10.45
C GLY A 285 -18.01 -7.63 -9.83
N TRP A 286 -18.19 -6.90 -8.72
CA TRP A 286 -17.18 -6.06 -8.08
C TRP A 286 -16.44 -5.15 -9.06
N GLY A 287 -17.18 -4.38 -9.85
CA GLY A 287 -16.64 -3.49 -10.88
C GLY A 287 -16.02 -4.24 -12.06
N GLY A 288 -16.49 -5.45 -12.34
CA GLY A 288 -15.99 -6.30 -13.43
C GLY A 288 -14.77 -7.15 -13.05
N LEU A 289 -14.25 -7.05 -11.82
CA LEU A 289 -13.08 -7.82 -11.39
C LEU A 289 -13.34 -9.33 -11.27
N SER A 290 -14.60 -9.74 -11.11
CA SER A 290 -15.00 -11.16 -11.08
C SER A 290 -15.67 -11.65 -12.38
N GLU A 291 -15.88 -10.78 -13.37
CA GLU A 291 -16.59 -11.11 -14.62
C GLU A 291 -15.93 -12.25 -15.40
N PHE A 292 -14.60 -12.25 -15.51
CA PHE A 292 -13.89 -13.29 -16.24
C PHE A 292 -14.08 -14.67 -15.59
N SER A 293 -13.95 -14.75 -14.26
CA SER A 293 -14.15 -15.99 -13.52
C SER A 293 -15.59 -16.50 -13.63
N GLY A 294 -16.58 -15.59 -13.59
CA GLY A 294 -17.98 -15.93 -13.84
C GLY A 294 -18.18 -16.48 -15.25
N HIS A 295 -17.63 -15.82 -16.27
CA HIS A 295 -17.71 -16.27 -17.66
C HIS A 295 -17.09 -17.67 -17.87
N VAL A 296 -15.94 -17.94 -17.23
CA VAL A 296 -15.31 -19.27 -17.26
C VAL A 296 -16.24 -20.32 -16.63
N ALA A 297 -16.83 -20.03 -15.47
CA ALA A 297 -17.75 -20.94 -14.80
C ALA A 297 -18.98 -21.25 -15.67
N ASP A 298 -19.55 -20.24 -16.33
CA ASP A 298 -20.69 -20.40 -17.24
C ASP A 298 -20.35 -21.26 -18.46
N VAL A 299 -19.18 -21.02 -19.06
CA VAL A 299 -18.72 -21.82 -20.21
C VAL A 299 -18.49 -23.26 -19.81
N VAL A 300 -17.83 -23.51 -18.67
CA VAL A 300 -17.60 -24.86 -18.14
C VAL A 300 -18.92 -25.55 -17.81
N ALA A 301 -19.86 -24.87 -17.15
CA ALA A 301 -21.18 -25.43 -16.84
C ALA A 301 -21.94 -25.84 -18.10
N LYS A 302 -21.89 -25.02 -19.16
CA LYS A 302 -22.46 -25.37 -20.48
C LYS A 302 -21.81 -26.62 -21.06
N VAL A 303 -20.49 -26.73 -21.05
CA VAL A 303 -19.77 -27.91 -21.57
C VAL A 303 -20.16 -29.18 -20.80
N VAL A 304 -20.19 -29.12 -19.46
CA VAL A 304 -20.57 -30.26 -18.62
C VAL A 304 -22.02 -30.67 -18.85
N ASN A 305 -22.94 -29.71 -18.95
CA ASN A 305 -24.36 -29.99 -19.20
C ASN A 305 -24.67 -30.48 -20.63
N THR A 306 -23.75 -30.31 -21.58
CA THR A 306 -23.91 -30.82 -22.97
C THR A 306 -23.34 -32.24 -23.13
N GLN A 307 -22.62 -32.77 -22.12
CA GLN A 307 -22.05 -34.12 -22.12
C GLN A 307 -22.84 -35.13 -21.26
N GLY A 308 -23.95 -34.73 -20.64
CA GLY A 308 -24.89 -35.61 -19.93
C GLY A 308 -26.20 -35.74 -20.69
#